data_AF-A0A538NXW8-F1
#
_entry.id   AF-A0A538NXW8-F1
#
_cell.length_a   1.000
_cell.length_b   1.000
_cell.length_c   1.000
_cell.angle_alpha   90.00
_cell.angle_beta   90.00
_cell.angle_gamma   90.00
#
_symmetry.space_group_name_H-M   'P 1'
#
loop_
_entity.id
_entity.type
_entity.pdbx_description
1 polymer ?
#
loop_
_entity_poly.entity_id
_entity_poly.type
_entity_poly.pdbx_seq_one_letter_code
_entity_poly.pdbx_strand_id
1 'polypeptide(L)' 'MHRSLETPEREKSLSINEIYYSIQGESTWAGRPCVFVRLTFCDLRCNYCDTEYAFYEG' A
#
# COMPACT_ATOMS: atom_id res chain seq x y z
N MET A 1 9.33 -11.57 -41.64
CA MET A 1 8.05 -11.28 -40.94
C MET A 1 8.28 -11.42 -39.44
N HIS A 2 8.82 -10.37 -38.80
CA HIS A 2 8.93 -10.33 -37.34
C HIS A 2 7.60 -9.82 -36.79
N ARG A 3 6.76 -10.72 -36.26
CA ARG A 3 5.55 -10.35 -35.54
C ARG A 3 5.96 -10.10 -34.09
N SER A 4 6.09 -8.84 -33.72
CA SER A 4 6.28 -8.38 -32.35
C SER A 4 5.16 -8.95 -31.49
N LEU A 5 5.52 -9.68 -30.44
CA LEU A 5 4.59 -10.10 -29.39
C LEU A 5 4.33 -8.87 -28.53
N GLU A 6 3.18 -8.24 -28.74
CA GLU A 6 2.67 -7.20 -27.86
C GLU A 6 2.40 -7.84 -26.49
N THR A 7 3.19 -7.48 -25.48
CA THR A 7 2.93 -7.83 -24.08
C THR A 7 1.58 -7.28 -23.66
N PRO A 8 0.67 -8.08 -23.07
CA PRO A 8 -0.61 -7.57 -22.58
C PRO A 8 -0.35 -6.54 -21.48
N GLU A 9 -1.02 -5.39 -21.56
CA GLU A 9 -1.02 -4.41 -20.48
C GLU A 9 -1.45 -5.12 -19.18
N ARG A 10 -0.58 -5.12 -18.16
CA ARG A 10 -0.95 -5.66 -16.85
C ARG A 10 -2.12 -4.86 -16.31
N GLU A 11 -3.17 -5.56 -15.91
CA GLU A 11 -4.28 -4.99 -15.16
C GLU A 11 -3.75 -4.26 -13.92
N LYS A 12 -4.12 -2.98 -13.78
CA LYS A 12 -3.66 -2.15 -12.65
C LYS A 12 -4.35 -2.65 -11.38
N SER A 13 -3.57 -3.27 -10.50
CA SER A 13 -3.99 -3.75 -9.18
C SER A 13 -3.16 -3.09 -8.09
N LEU A 14 -3.76 -2.90 -6.90
CA LEU A 14 -3.08 -2.44 -5.70
C LEU A 14 -2.80 -3.64 -4.79
N SER A 15 -1.57 -3.77 -4.28
CA SER A 15 -1.22 -4.74 -3.26
C SER A 15 -1.56 -4.18 -1.87
N ILE A 16 -2.30 -4.95 -1.08
CA ILE A 16 -2.79 -4.56 0.24
C ILE A 16 -2.02 -5.36 1.28
N ASN A 17 -1.41 -4.67 2.23
CA ASN A 17 -0.72 -5.29 3.36
C ASN A 17 -1.71 -5.69 4.45
N GLU A 18 -2.60 -4.78 4.85
CA GLU A 18 -3.61 -5.06 5.88
C GLU A 18 -4.85 -4.16 5.76
N ILE A 19 -5.98 -4.66 6.25
CA ILE A 19 -7.23 -3.92 6.40
C ILE A 19 -7.76 -4.14 7.81
N TYR A 20 -8.06 -3.07 8.53
CA TYR A 20 -8.63 -3.15 9.87
C TYR A 20 -9.51 -1.93 10.20
N TYR A 21 -10.43 -2.11 11.14
CA TYR A 21 -11.29 -1.05 11.66
C TYR A 21 -10.83 -0.61 13.04
N SER A 22 -10.63 0.70 13.23
CA SER A 22 -10.15 1.27 14.49
C SER A 22 -10.54 2.75 14.61
N ILE A 23 -9.91 3.47 15.55
CA ILE A 23 -10.03 4.93 15.73
C ILE A 23 -8.80 5.63 15.13
N GLN A 24 -8.99 6.72 14.39
CA GLN A 24 -7.89 7.54 13.88
C GLN A 24 -7.11 8.19 15.02
N GLY A 25 -5.79 8.01 15.03
CA GLY A 25 -4.92 8.47 16.11
C GLY A 25 -4.41 9.91 15.94
N GLU A 26 -4.45 10.44 14.71
CA GLU A 26 -3.67 11.63 14.35
C GLU A 26 -4.45 12.69 13.58
N SER A 27 -3.94 13.93 13.65
CA SER A 27 -4.38 15.09 12.87
C SER A 27 -5.86 15.49 13.10
N THR A 28 -6.47 16.18 12.12
CA THR A 28 -7.81 16.78 12.19
C THR A 28 -8.93 15.80 12.57
N TRP A 29 -8.74 14.52 12.29
CA TRP A 29 -9.75 13.48 12.49
C TRP A 29 -9.42 12.52 13.64
N ALA A 30 -8.44 12.86 14.47
CA ALA A 30 -8.12 12.08 15.66
C ALA A 30 -9.37 11.83 16.52
N GLY A 31 -9.57 10.60 16.98
CA GLY A 31 -10.73 10.17 17.77
C GLY A 31 -11.93 9.66 16.96
N ARG A 32 -11.89 9.69 15.63
CA ARG A 32 -13.00 9.21 14.78
C ARG A 32 -12.84 7.76 14.35
N PRO A 33 -13.92 6.96 14.26
CA PRO A 33 -13.84 5.62 13.69
C PRO A 33 -13.46 5.64 12.20
N CYS A 34 -12.58 4.72 11.79
CA CYS A 34 -11.97 4.67 10.47
C CYS A 34 -11.64 3.22 10.07
N VAL A 35 -11.82 2.88 8.78
CA VAL A 35 -11.22 1.69 8.18
C VAL A 35 -9.88 2.08 7.59
N PHE A 36 -8.82 1.43 8.03
CA PHE A 36 -7.49 1.59 7.49
C PHE A 36 -7.24 0.54 6.41
N VAL A 37 -6.72 0.99 5.28
CA VAL A 37 -6.23 0.13 4.19
C VAL A 37 -4.76 0.48 4.01
N ARG A 38 -3.86 -0.38 4.49
CA ARG A 38 -2.42 -0.20 4.30
C ARG A 38 -2.01 -0.89 3.01
N LEU A 39 -1.35 -0.15 2.13
CA LEU A 39 -0.80 -0.70 0.88
C LEU A 39 0.61 -1.24 1.11
N THR A 40 1.00 -2.21 0.30
CA THR A 40 2.37 -2.71 0.21
C THR A 40 3.23 -1.74 -0.61
N PHE A 41 4.53 -1.69 -0.28
CA PHE A 41 5.60 -0.94 -0.94
C PHE A 41 5.71 0.56 -0.60
N CYS A 42 6.95 1.02 -0.37
CA CYS A 42 7.34 2.42 -0.21
C CYS A 42 8.79 2.62 -0.67
N ASP A 43 9.04 3.60 -1.54
CA ASP A 43 10.35 3.84 -2.17
C ASP A 43 11.32 4.67 -1.31
N LEU A 44 10.83 5.36 -0.27
CA LEU A 44 11.65 6.24 0.58
C LEU A 44 12.58 5.49 1.54
N ARG A 45 12.18 4.29 2.01
CA ARG A 45 12.97 3.42 2.92
C ARG A 45 13.58 4.15 4.14
N CYS A 46 12.75 4.93 4.85
CA CYS A 46 13.17 5.74 5.99
C CYS A 46 13.66 4.87 7.17
N ASN A 47 14.83 5.18 7.75
CA ASN A 47 15.38 4.49 8.94
C ASN A 47 14.58 4.72 10.24
N TYR A 48 13.57 5.58 10.22
CA TYR A 48 12.71 5.89 11.36
C TYR A 48 11.27 5.39 11.14
N CYS A 49 11.07 4.51 10.16
CA CYS A 49 9.76 3.95 9.88
C CYS A 49 9.40 2.93 10.97
N ASP A 50 8.21 3.06 11.53
CA ASP A 50 7.64 2.13 12.51
C ASP A 50 7.00 0.88 11.85
N THR A 51 6.81 0.93 10.53
CA THR A 51 6.06 -0.05 9.74
C THR A 51 6.91 -0.59 8.58
N GLU A 52 8.16 -0.94 8.84
CA GLU A 52 9.10 -1.40 7.81
C GLU A 52 8.64 -2.70 7.12
N TYR A 53 7.84 -3.54 7.78
CA TYR A 53 7.34 -4.79 7.17
C TYR A 53 6.49 -4.53 5.91
N ALA A 54 5.76 -3.41 5.85
CA ALA A 54 4.94 -3.03 4.69
C ALA A 54 5.77 -2.71 3.43
N PHE A 55 7.10 -2.64 3.56
CA PHE A 55 8.03 -2.48 2.45
C PHE A 55 8.07 -3.65 1.48
N TYR A 56 7.74 -4.84 1.97
CA TYR A 56 7.93 -6.11 1.27
C TYR A 56 6.73 -7.05 1.40
N GLU A 57 5.97 -6.94 2.48
CA GLU A 57 4.88 -7.85 2.80
C GLU A 57 3.52 -7.33 2.31
N GLY A 58 2.66 -8.25 1.86
CA GLY A 58 1.27 -8.01 1.43
C GLY A 58 0.99 -8.50 0.03
#